data_AF-A0A536SK12-F1
#
_entry.id   AF-A0A536SK12-F1
#
_cell.length_a   1.000
_cell.length_b   1.000
_cell.length_c   1.000
_cell.angle_alpha   90.00
_cell.angle_beta   90.00
_cell.angle_gamma   90.00
#
_symmetry.space_group_name_H-M   'P 1'
#
loop_
_entity.id
_entity.type
_entity.pdbx_description
1 polymer ?
#
loop_
_entity_poly.entity_id
_entity_poly.type
_entity_poly.pdbx_seq_one_letter_code
_entity_poly.pdbx_strand_id
1 'polypeptide(L)'
;MKPSEFESLADTALLRIAQALDESGADCDCETKGEGVLELEFSDGSRIVVNRHSAAQEIWVAAKSGGYHFRWSGSDWVDTRDGGELFASLSKLVSQRSGSPVVLKGG
;
A
#
# COMPACT_ATOMS: atom_id res chain seq x y z
N MET A 1 -9.63 16.11 8.37
CA MET A 1 -8.81 15.24 9.22
C MET A 1 -7.72 16.07 9.87
N LYS A 2 -7.47 15.92 11.17
CA LYS A 2 -6.34 16.60 11.83
C LYS A 2 -5.02 15.89 11.48
N PRO A 3 -3.85 16.55 11.51
CA PRO A 3 -2.58 15.89 11.20
C PRO A 3 -2.33 14.62 12.03
N SER A 4 -2.52 14.66 13.35
CA SER A 4 -2.31 13.47 14.22
C SER A 4 -3.28 12.31 13.92
N GLU A 5 -4.49 12.63 13.47
CA GLU A 5 -5.48 11.63 13.05
C GLU A 5 -5.05 10.97 11.74
N PHE A 6 -4.50 11.75 10.81
CA PHE A 6 -3.89 11.24 9.58
C PHE A 6 -2.74 10.29 9.88
N GLU A 7 -1.78 10.71 10.71
CA GLU A 7 -0.62 9.87 11.03
C GLU A 7 -1.06 8.51 11.59
N SER A 8 -2.01 8.50 12.53
CA SER A 8 -2.53 7.26 13.12
C SER A 8 -3.24 6.37 12.11
N LEU A 9 -4.05 6.94 11.21
CA LEU A 9 -4.76 6.17 10.18
C LEU A 9 -3.79 5.59 9.15
N ALA A 10 -2.79 6.37 8.73
CA ALA A 10 -1.79 5.94 7.77
C ALA A 10 -0.88 4.85 8.36
N ASP A 11 -0.45 4.98 9.62
CA ASP A 11 0.35 3.95 10.30
C ASP A 11 -0.42 2.65 10.45
N THR A 12 -1.71 2.75 10.78
CA THR A 12 -2.60 1.58 10.84
C THR A 12 -2.70 0.91 9.47
N ALA A 13 -2.84 1.68 8.39
CA ALA A 13 -2.91 1.13 7.04
C ALA A 13 -1.61 0.43 6.63
N LEU A 14 -0.45 1.04 6.90
CA LEU A 14 0.85 0.42 6.61
C LEU A 14 1.03 -0.89 7.40
N LEU A 15 0.71 -0.90 8.70
CA LEU A 15 0.77 -2.12 9.51
C LEU A 15 -0.12 -3.23 8.93
N ARG A 16 -1.34 -2.89 8.53
CA ARG A 16 -2.28 -3.84 7.91
C ARG A 16 -1.81 -4.34 6.55
N ILE A 17 -1.17 -3.49 5.75
CA ILE A 17 -0.57 -3.91 4.47
C ILE A 17 0.52 -4.95 4.71
N ALA A 18 1.45 -4.68 5.64
CA ALA A 18 2.52 -5.61 5.98
C ALA A 18 1.96 -6.96 6.47
N GLN A 19 0.96 -6.93 7.35
CA GLN A 19 0.29 -8.14 7.83
C GLN A 19 -0.43 -8.90 6.70
N ALA A 20 -1.19 -8.19 5.85
CA ALA A 20 -1.92 -8.82 4.75
C ALA A 20 -0.98 -9.48 3.73
N LEU A 21 0.21 -8.90 3.50
CA LEU A 21 1.23 -9.48 2.62
C LEU A 21 1.79 -10.78 3.21
N ASP A 22 2.17 -10.77 4.49
CA ASP A 22 2.66 -11.96 5.21
C ASP A 22 1.62 -13.09 5.19
N GLU A 23 0.35 -12.78 5.49
CA GLU A 23 -0.76 -13.75 5.47
C GLU A 23 -1.11 -14.25 4.07
N SER A 24 -0.82 -13.49 3.02
CA SER A 24 -1.20 -13.84 1.64
C SER A 24 -0.30 -14.91 1.01
N GLY A 25 0.90 -15.11 1.54
CA GLY A 25 1.91 -15.98 0.94
C GLY A 25 2.40 -15.49 -0.43
N ALA A 26 2.29 -14.18 -0.70
CA ALA A 26 2.84 -13.58 -1.91
C ALA A 26 4.36 -13.78 -1.99
N ASP A 27 4.87 -14.04 -3.20
CA ASP A 27 6.31 -14.14 -3.47
C ASP A 27 6.95 -12.74 -3.52
N CYS A 28 7.01 -12.08 -2.36
CA CYS A 28 7.70 -10.81 -2.18
C CYS A 28 8.16 -10.64 -0.73
N ASP A 29 9.33 -10.01 -0.55
CA ASP A 29 9.85 -9.61 0.75
C ASP A 29 9.33 -8.22 1.09
N CYS A 30 8.58 -8.08 2.18
CA CYS A 30 8.07 -6.81 2.67
C CYS A 30 8.90 -6.30 3.84
N GLU A 31 9.53 -5.14 3.68
CA GLU A 31 10.35 -4.49 4.71
C GLU A 31 9.88 -3.08 5.04
N THR A 32 9.98 -2.68 6.30
CA THR A 32 9.82 -1.27 6.69
C THR A 32 11.12 -0.51 6.48
N LYS A 33 11.09 0.57 5.69
CA LYS A 33 12.26 1.38 5.33
C LYS A 33 12.18 2.79 5.89
N GLY A 34 12.59 2.98 7.13
CA GLY A 34 12.42 4.29 7.80
C GLY A 34 10.96 4.55 8.18
N GLU A 35 10.67 5.78 8.59
CA GLU A 35 9.35 6.10 9.15
C GLU A 35 8.28 6.24 8.06
N GLY A 36 7.23 5.44 8.15
CA GLY A 36 6.06 5.54 7.27
C GLY A 36 6.30 5.03 5.85
N VAL A 37 7.27 4.13 5.63
CA VAL A 37 7.56 3.55 4.32
C VAL A 37 7.65 2.03 4.41
N LEU A 38 6.96 1.35 3.50
CA LEU A 38 7.10 -0.07 3.22
C LEU A 38 7.70 -0.25 1.82
N GLU A 39 8.63 -1.18 1.70
CA GLU A 39 9.21 -1.62 0.44
C GLU A 39 8.91 -3.10 0.26
N LEU A 40 8.30 -3.45 -0.87
CA LEU A 40 8.06 -4.81 -1.32
C LEU A 40 9.05 -5.12 -2.44
N GLU A 41 9.91 -6.11 -2.25
CA GLU A 41 10.85 -6.58 -3.26
C GLU A 41 10.41 -7.94 -3.80
N PHE A 42 10.33 -8.07 -5.12
CA PHE A 42 9.93 -9.29 -5.82
C PHE A 42 11.16 -10.06 -6.30
N SER A 43 10.98 -11.35 -6.61
CA SER A 43 12.05 -12.24 -7.08
C SER A 43 12.72 -11.80 -8.39
N ASP A 44 12.06 -10.98 -9.20
CA ASP A 44 12.61 -10.37 -10.42
C ASP A 44 13.41 -9.07 -10.16
N GLY A 45 13.57 -8.67 -8.90
CA GLY A 45 14.23 -7.44 -8.45
C GLY A 45 13.40 -6.17 -8.64
N SER A 46 12.15 -6.27 -9.12
CA SER A 46 11.24 -5.13 -9.14
C SER A 46 10.74 -4.82 -7.74
N ARG A 47 10.32 -3.57 -7.53
CA ARG A 47 9.84 -3.08 -6.24
C ARG A 47 8.52 -2.37 -6.33
N ILE A 48 7.74 -2.48 -5.26
CA ILE A 48 6.63 -1.58 -4.95
C ILE A 48 6.97 -0.88 -3.64
N VAL A 49 6.89 0.45 -3.64
CA VAL A 49 7.09 1.25 -2.44
C VAL A 49 5.76 1.86 -2.03
N VAL A 50 5.35 1.66 -0.78
CA VAL A 50 4.17 2.27 -0.18
C VAL A 50 4.64 3.25 0.90
N ASN A 51 4.27 4.52 0.81
CA ASN A 51 4.68 5.51 1.80
C ASN A 51 3.54 6.42 2.23
N ARG A 52 3.56 6.78 3.51
CA ARG A 52 2.78 7.87 4.08
C ARG A 52 3.34 9.20 3.57
N HIS A 53 2.45 10.11 3.15
CA HIS A 53 2.82 11.44 2.67
C HIS A 53 2.07 12.54 3.45
N SER A 54 2.60 12.89 4.63
CA SER A 54 1.93 13.77 5.62
C SER A 54 1.55 15.15 5.09
N ALA A 55 2.37 15.75 4.23
CA ALA A 55 2.06 17.05 3.63
C ALA A 55 0.81 17.02 2.75
N ALA A 56 0.51 15.87 2.12
CA ALA A 56 -0.66 15.68 1.27
C ALA A 56 -1.82 14.99 2.00
N GLN A 57 -1.58 14.46 3.20
CA GLN A 57 -2.50 13.56 3.92
C GLN A 57 -2.96 12.38 3.05
N GLU A 58 -1.99 11.74 2.40
CA GLU A 58 -2.21 10.63 1.47
C GLU A 58 -1.27 9.45 1.77
N ILE A 59 -1.65 8.26 1.30
CA ILE A 59 -0.76 7.13 1.11
C ILE A 59 -0.41 7.05 -0.36
N TRP A 60 0.88 6.98 -0.69
CA TRP A 60 1.35 6.86 -2.05
C TRP A 60 1.88 5.45 -2.30
N VAL A 61 1.65 4.95 -3.50
CA VAL A 61 2.18 3.68 -3.99
C VAL A 61 2.95 3.94 -5.28
N ALA A 62 4.25 3.67 -5.27
CA ALA A 62 5.10 3.68 -6.44
C ALA A 62 5.34 2.25 -6.90
N ALA A 63 4.92 1.93 -8.12
CA ALA A 63 5.12 0.64 -8.77
C ALA A 63 5.71 0.84 -10.17
N LYS A 64 6.21 -0.24 -10.78
CA LYS A 64 6.70 -0.20 -12.17
C LYS A 64 5.66 0.32 -13.19
N SER A 65 4.37 0.14 -12.91
CA SER A 65 3.26 0.63 -13.74
C SER A 65 2.95 2.11 -13.56
N GLY A 66 3.47 2.76 -12.52
CA GLY A 66 3.21 4.17 -12.22
C GLY A 66 3.07 4.46 -10.73
N GLY A 67 2.69 5.71 -10.44
CA GLY A 67 2.39 6.19 -9.09
C GLY A 67 0.89 6.37 -8.87
N TYR A 68 0.43 5.96 -7.69
CA TYR A 68 -0.96 5.99 -7.24
C TYR A 68 -1.04 6.71 -5.90
N HIS A 69 -2.04 7.57 -5.72
CA HIS A 69 -2.19 8.36 -4.49
C HIS A 69 -3.57 8.12 -3.91
N PHE A 70 -3.60 7.72 -2.65
CA PHE A 70 -4.81 7.34 -1.94
C PHE A 70 -5.11 8.34 -0.82
N ARG A 71 -6.35 8.83 -0.81
CA ARG A 71 -6.84 9.74 0.23
C ARG A 71 -7.93 9.07 1.04
N TRP A 72 -7.94 9.33 2.33
CA TRP A 72 -9.00 8.85 3.21
C TRP A 72 -10.35 9.47 2.85
N SER A 73 -11.35 8.63 2.57
CA SER A 73 -12.72 9.04 2.24
C SER A 73 -13.60 9.29 3.49
N GLY A 74 -13.15 8.83 4.65
CA GLY A 74 -13.98 8.70 5.86
C GLY A 74 -14.08 7.25 6.33
N SER A 75 -13.97 6.29 5.40
CA SER A 75 -14.02 4.85 5.65
C SER A 75 -12.86 4.08 5.04
N ASP A 76 -12.35 4.52 3.89
CA ASP A 76 -11.41 3.78 3.07
C ASP A 76 -10.33 4.69 2.48
N TRP A 77 -9.21 4.10 2.08
CA TRP A 77 -8.17 4.78 1.30
C TRP A 77 -8.48 4.64 -0.19
N VAL A 78 -8.82 5.75 -0.83
CA VAL A 78 -9.37 5.78 -2.19
C VAL A 78 -8.42 6.50 -3.14
N ASP A 79 -8.14 5.89 -4.29
CA ASP A 79 -7.30 6.46 -5.36
C ASP A 79 -7.92 7.78 -5.86
N THR A 80 -7.09 8.81 -5.91
CA THR A 80 -7.51 10.17 -6.25
C THR A 80 -7.84 10.40 -7.73
N ARG A 81 -7.55 9.43 -8.60
CA ARG A 81 -7.81 9.51 -10.05
C ARG A 81 -8.95 8.60 -10.47
N ASP A 82 -8.96 7.34 -10.05
CA ASP A 82 -9.91 6.34 -10.54
C ASP A 82 -10.90 5.83 -9.49
N GLY A 83 -10.74 6.21 -8.23
CA GLY A 83 -11.64 5.82 -7.14
C GLY A 83 -11.43 4.39 -6.62
N GLY A 84 -10.38 3.69 -7.03
CA GLY A 84 -10.05 2.35 -6.54
C GLY A 84 -9.61 2.35 -5.08
N GLU A 85 -9.98 1.31 -4.35
CA GLU A 85 -9.57 1.13 -2.94
C GLU A 85 -8.11 0.60 -2.85
N LEU A 86 -7.36 1.05 -1.85
CA LEU A 86 -5.92 0.77 -1.64
C LEU A 86 -5.58 -0.73 -1.63
N PHE A 87 -6.23 -1.54 -0.81
CA PHE A 87 -5.95 -2.97 -0.72
C PHE A 87 -6.33 -3.71 -2.00
N ALA A 88 -7.44 -3.32 -2.65
CA ALA A 88 -7.81 -3.85 -3.96
C ALA A 88 -6.79 -3.49 -5.04
N SER A 89 -6.25 -2.27 -5.01
CA SER A 89 -5.19 -1.82 -5.92
C SER A 89 -3.87 -2.55 -5.67
N LEU A 90 -3.45 -2.70 -4.42
CA LEU A 90 -2.25 -3.47 -4.05
C LEU A 90 -2.40 -4.95 -4.42
N SER A 91 -3.57 -5.56 -4.22
CA SER A 91 -3.84 -6.94 -4.64
C SER A 91 -3.58 -7.13 -6.14
N LYS A 92 -4.04 -6.19 -6.97
CA LYS A 92 -3.79 -6.21 -8.43
C LYS A 92 -2.29 -6.05 -8.74
N LEU A 93 -1.64 -5.09 -8.11
CA LEU A 93 -0.22 -4.79 -8.37
C LEU A 93 0.68 -5.96 -7.96
N VAL A 94 0.46 -6.52 -6.78
CA VAL A 94 1.21 -7.68 -6.27
C VAL A 94 0.94 -8.91 -7.14
N SER A 95 -0.32 -9.19 -7.48
CA SER A 95 -0.65 -10.32 -8.38
C SER A 95 0.07 -10.26 -9.72
N GLN A 96 0.18 -9.05 -10.30
CA GLN A 96 0.89 -8.84 -11.57
C GLN A 96 2.39 -9.11 -11.46
N ARG A 97 2.98 -8.92 -10.28
CA ARG A 97 4.42 -9.10 -10.04
C ARG A 97 4.77 -10.52 -9.61
N SER A 98 3.98 -11.09 -8.70
CA SER A 98 4.17 -12.46 -8.22
C SER A 98 3.77 -13.53 -9.25
N GLY A 99 3.08 -13.16 -10.33
CA GLY A 99 2.64 -14.11 -11.37
C GLY A 99 1.53 -15.07 -10.93
N SER A 100 0.97 -14.86 -9.74
CA SER A 100 -0.12 -15.63 -9.15
C SER A 100 -1.17 -14.68 -8.53
N PRO A 101 -2.45 -15.09 -8.45
CA PRO A 101 -3.46 -14.27 -7.79
C PRO A 101 -3.20 -14.10 -6.30
N VAL A 102 -3.14 -12.84 -5.85
CA VAL A 102 -2.99 -12.44 -4.45
C VAL A 102 -4.16 -11.54 -4.06
N VAL A 103 -4.78 -11.82 -2.92
CA VAL A 103 -5.88 -11.02 -2.37
C VAL A 103 -5.50 -10.54 -0.98
N LEU A 104 -5.24 -9.24 -0.86
CA LEU A 104 -4.97 -8.58 0.41
C LEU A 104 -6.29 -8.12 1.02
N LYS A 105 -6.50 -8.42 2.30
CA LYS A 105 -7.71 -8.02 3.03
C LYS A 105 -7.40 -6.80 3.91
N GLY A 106 -8.16 -5.72 3.71
CA GLY A 106 -7.95 -4.44 4.40
C GLY A 106 -8.42 -4.36 5.86
N GLY A 107 -9.22 -5.35 6.31
CA GLY A 107 -9.73 -5.45 7.68
C GLY A 107 -10.86 -4.51 8.01
#